data_AF-A0A818DGT2-F1
#
_entry.id   AF-A0A818DGT2-F1
#
_cell.length_a   1.000
_cell.length_b   1.000
_cell.length_c   1.000
_cell.angle_alpha   90.00
_cell.angle_beta   90.00
_cell.angle_gamma   90.00
#
_symmetry.space_group_name_H-M   'P 1'
#
loop_
_entity.id
_entity.type
_entity.pdbx_description
1 polymer ?
#
loop_
_entity_poly.entity_id
_entity_poly.type
_entity_poly.pdbx_seq_one_letter_code
_entity_poly.pdbx_strand_id
1 'polypeptide(L)'
;SQVEQLRYALEQFNEQYMQIVEFKWFLTSNGFRQLLALLGRNQQGIGTSSLAIWVKNCEALSISQQAVAAAAASSDVSQFIDAIYTKIDDVSGEFIDCEGSGLFKIQSCLNHSCDANAEIQYQHNNSTLSVVATRLISNNEEITINYLSECDRNRSRHSRQKLLQYKVITIF
;
A
#
# COMPACT_ATOMS: atom_id res chain seq x y z
N SER A 1 -16.96 -16.58 18.42
CA SER A 1 -16.97 -15.24 17.78
C SER A 1 -16.37 -15.37 16.38
N GLN A 2 -16.57 -14.39 15.49
CA GLN A 2 -15.94 -14.37 14.16
C GLN A 2 -14.40 -14.48 14.25
N VAL A 3 -13.78 -13.83 15.25
CA VAL A 3 -12.34 -13.93 15.52
C VAL A 3 -11.89 -15.36 15.78
N GLU A 4 -12.64 -16.15 16.56
CA GLU A 4 -12.30 -17.55 16.81
C GLU A 4 -12.51 -18.42 15.56
N GLN A 5 -13.53 -18.14 14.74
CA GLN A 5 -13.71 -18.84 13.47
C GLN A 5 -12.52 -18.62 12.52
N LEU A 6 -12.02 -17.39 12.42
CA LEU A 6 -10.82 -17.07 11.65
C LEU A 6 -9.58 -17.77 12.22
N ARG A 7 -9.43 -17.81 13.54
CA ARG A 7 -8.33 -18.52 14.21
C ARG A 7 -8.32 -20.01 13.86
N TYR A 8 -9.47 -20.68 13.97
CA TYR A 8 -9.59 -22.10 13.63
C TYR A 8 -9.33 -22.36 12.13
N ALA A 9 -9.83 -21.49 11.25
CA ALA A 9 -9.58 -21.63 9.81
C ALA A 9 -8.08 -21.52 9.49
N LEU A 10 -7.37 -20.56 10.10
CA LEU A 10 -5.92 -20.41 9.92
C LEU A 10 -5.14 -21.59 10.52
N GLU A 11 -5.60 -22.13 11.65
CA GLU A 11 -5.01 -23.32 12.29
C GLU A 11 -5.10 -24.53 11.36
N GLN A 12 -6.28 -24.82 10.80
CA GLN A 12 -6.48 -25.90 9.82
C GLN A 12 -5.65 -25.70 8.55
N PHE A 13 -5.60 -24.46 8.04
CA PHE A 13 -4.78 -24.14 6.89
C PHE A 13 -3.29 -24.36 7.15
N ASN A 14 -2.80 -23.98 8.33
CA ASN A 14 -1.40 -24.22 8.70
C ASN A 14 -1.10 -25.71 8.83
N GLU A 15 -1.98 -26.50 9.45
CA GLU A 15 -1.81 -27.95 9.57
C GLU A 15 -1.76 -28.64 8.21
N GLN A 16 -2.64 -28.22 7.28
CA GLN A 16 -2.79 -28.87 5.98
C GLN A 16 -1.72 -28.45 4.96
N TYR A 17 -1.35 -27.16 4.92
CA TYR A 17 -0.58 -26.61 3.78
C TYR A 17 0.79 -26.04 4.17
N MET A 18 0.88 -25.30 5.28
CA MET A 18 2.09 -24.52 5.59
C MET A 18 3.06 -25.27 6.52
N GLN A 19 2.52 -26.02 7.48
CA GLN A 19 3.24 -26.80 8.49
C GLN A 19 4.29 -25.99 9.28
N ILE A 20 4.05 -24.69 9.48
CA ILE A 20 4.98 -23.80 10.17
C ILE A 20 4.81 -23.97 11.69
N VAL A 21 5.88 -24.38 12.37
CA VAL A 21 5.87 -24.73 13.80
C VAL A 21 5.80 -23.47 14.66
N GLU A 22 6.53 -22.42 14.26
CA GLU A 22 6.61 -21.13 14.94
C GLU A 22 5.24 -20.42 15.01
N PHE A 23 4.34 -20.73 14.08
CA PHE A 23 3.00 -20.15 14.03
C PHE A 23 2.09 -20.64 15.16
N LYS A 24 2.39 -21.78 15.80
CA LYS A 24 1.54 -22.36 16.86
C LYS A 24 1.25 -21.39 18.01
N TRP A 25 2.21 -20.53 18.37
CA TRP A 25 2.00 -19.50 19.41
C TRP A 25 0.91 -18.49 19.02
N PHE A 26 0.92 -18.05 17.75
CA PHE A 26 -0.08 -17.12 17.20
C PHE A 26 -1.46 -17.76 17.00
N LEU A 27 -1.56 -19.09 17.02
CA LEU A 27 -2.82 -19.81 16.88
C LEU A 27 -3.54 -20.07 18.22
N THR A 28 -2.93 -19.67 19.34
CA THR A 28 -3.66 -19.61 20.63
C THR A 28 -4.68 -18.46 20.62
N SER A 29 -5.75 -18.52 21.42
CA SER A 29 -6.75 -17.44 21.45
C SER A 29 -6.14 -16.07 21.81
N ASN A 30 -5.16 -16.06 22.73
CA ASN A 30 -4.43 -14.82 23.09
C ASN A 30 -3.46 -14.40 21.99
N GLY A 31 -2.64 -15.32 21.47
CA GLY A 31 -1.67 -15.03 20.42
C GLY A 31 -2.34 -14.51 19.14
N PHE A 32 -3.50 -15.05 18.77
CA PHE A 32 -4.23 -14.61 17.59
C PHE A 32 -4.79 -13.19 17.74
N ARG A 33 -5.29 -12.85 18.94
CA ARG A 33 -5.72 -11.48 19.24
C ARG A 33 -4.55 -10.51 19.22
N GLN A 34 -3.38 -10.92 19.71
CA GLN A 34 -2.17 -10.12 19.63
C GLN A 34 -1.72 -9.92 18.19
N LEU A 35 -1.76 -10.95 17.36
CA LEU A 35 -1.46 -10.87 15.93
C LEU A 35 -2.40 -9.90 15.22
N LEU A 36 -3.71 -10.00 15.47
CA LEU A 36 -4.70 -9.07 14.91
C LEU A 36 -4.47 -7.64 15.39
N ALA A 37 -4.12 -7.44 16.66
CA ALA A 37 -3.80 -6.12 17.19
C ALA A 37 -2.52 -5.54 16.58
N LEU A 38 -1.51 -6.39 16.36
CA LEU A 38 -0.26 -6.02 15.69
C LEU A 38 -0.51 -5.58 14.26
N LEU A 39 -1.18 -6.41 13.45
CA LEU A 39 -1.51 -6.12 12.06
C LEU A 39 -2.42 -4.90 11.97
N GLY A 40 -3.51 -4.87 12.74
CA GLY A 40 -4.50 -3.79 12.68
C GLY A 40 -3.96 -2.41 13.06
N ARG A 41 -2.86 -2.31 13.83
CA ARG A 41 -2.24 -1.04 14.18
C ARG A 41 -1.02 -0.65 13.35
N ASN A 42 -0.31 -1.62 12.78
CA ASN A 42 0.98 -1.39 12.16
C ASN A 42 1.05 -1.76 10.68
N GLN A 43 -0.04 -2.29 10.11
CA GLN A 43 -0.05 -2.62 8.69
C GLN A 43 0.05 -1.35 7.84
N GLN A 44 0.84 -1.46 6.77
CA GLN A 44 0.85 -0.52 5.67
C GLN A 44 0.13 -1.15 4.49
N GLY A 45 -0.83 -0.41 3.94
CA GLY A 45 -1.51 -0.80 2.71
C GLY A 45 -0.54 -0.86 1.54
N ILE A 46 -0.66 -1.90 0.72
CA ILE A 46 0.05 -2.10 -0.54
C ILE A 46 -1.01 -2.05 -1.63
N GLY A 47 -0.83 -1.21 -2.64
CA GLY A 47 -1.67 -1.15 -3.83
C GLY A 47 -0.76 -1.09 -5.05
N THR A 48 -0.89 -2.06 -5.95
CA THR A 48 -0.06 -2.20 -7.15
C THR A 48 -0.93 -2.52 -8.34
N SER A 49 -0.62 -1.99 -9.51
CA SER A 49 -1.43 -2.21 -10.71
C SER A 49 -0.52 -2.47 -11.90
N SER A 50 -0.50 -3.72 -12.36
CA SER A 50 0.25 -4.09 -13.56
C SER A 50 -0.28 -3.35 -14.79
N LEU A 51 -1.60 -3.14 -14.87
CA LEU A 51 -2.22 -2.38 -15.95
C LEU A 51 -1.85 -0.90 -15.89
N ALA A 52 -1.94 -0.23 -14.73
CA ALA A 52 -1.59 1.18 -14.64
C ALA A 52 -0.12 1.45 -15.02
N ILE A 53 0.78 0.52 -14.71
CA ILE A 53 2.19 0.63 -15.14
C ILE A 53 2.34 0.45 -16.64
N TRP A 54 1.64 -0.52 -17.22
CA TRP A 54 1.66 -0.69 -18.66
C TRP A 54 1.15 0.58 -19.37
N VAL A 55 0.06 1.19 -18.89
CA VAL A 55 -0.47 2.46 -19.39
C VAL A 55 0.57 3.57 -19.30
N LYS A 56 1.19 3.76 -18.12
CA LYS A 56 2.25 4.76 -17.92
C LYS A 56 3.45 4.55 -18.86
N ASN A 57 3.83 3.30 -19.11
CA ASN A 57 4.91 2.97 -20.04
C ASN A 57 4.51 3.29 -21.49
N CYS A 58 3.26 3.03 -21.89
CA CYS A 58 2.74 3.42 -23.19
C CYS A 58 2.75 4.95 -23.39
N GLU A 59 2.36 5.71 -22.36
CA GLU A 59 2.41 7.18 -22.37
C GLU A 59 3.85 7.70 -22.46
N ALA A 60 4.80 7.11 -21.72
CA ALA A 60 6.21 7.51 -21.80
C ALA A 60 6.81 7.24 -23.20
N LEU A 61 6.42 6.14 -23.85
CA LEU A 61 6.82 5.82 -25.21
C LEU A 61 6.22 6.81 -26.22
N SER A 62 4.96 7.20 -26.07
CA SER A 62 4.32 8.18 -26.97
C SER A 62 4.94 9.58 -26.83
N ILE A 63 5.36 9.99 -25.63
CA ILE A 63 6.12 11.22 -25.40
C ILE A 63 7.50 11.17 -26.09
N SER A 64 8.18 10.01 -26.04
CA SER A 64 9.47 9.84 -26.72
C SER A 64 9.36 9.83 -28.26
N GLN A 65 8.21 9.42 -28.79
CA GLN A 65 7.91 9.36 -30.23
C GLN A 65 7.27 10.63 -30.78
N GLN A 66 6.81 11.57 -29.94
CA GLN A 66 6.30 12.88 -30.38
C GLN A 66 7.40 13.82 -30.92
N ALA A 67 8.67 13.45 -30.79
CA ALA A 67 9.76 14.04 -31.59
C ALA A 67 9.77 13.53 -33.05
N VAL A 68 9.01 12.48 -33.40
CA VAL A 68 8.96 11.83 -34.72
C VAL A 68 7.51 11.46 -35.13
N ALA A 69 6.73 12.48 -35.51
CA ALA A 69 5.52 12.42 -36.37
C ALA A 69 4.14 11.99 -35.77
N ALA A 70 3.29 13.01 -35.59
CA ALA A 70 1.88 13.08 -36.01
C ALA A 70 0.88 11.93 -35.66
N ALA A 71 0.14 12.14 -34.56
CA ALA A 71 -1.33 12.20 -34.47
C ALA A 71 -2.26 11.07 -34.99
N ALA A 72 -1.79 9.94 -35.50
CA ALA A 72 -2.68 8.85 -35.98
C ALA A 72 -2.67 7.56 -35.11
N ALA A 73 -1.59 7.30 -34.36
CA ALA A 73 -1.49 6.11 -33.50
C ALA A 73 -1.95 6.34 -32.05
N SER A 74 -2.00 7.60 -31.60
CA SER A 74 -2.28 7.92 -30.19
C SER A 74 -3.76 7.77 -29.80
N SER A 75 -4.70 7.92 -30.75
CA SER A 75 -6.13 7.77 -30.46
C SER A 75 -6.56 6.31 -30.32
N ASP A 76 -5.92 5.40 -31.08
CA ASP A 76 -6.26 3.97 -31.07
C ASP A 76 -5.80 3.30 -29.77
N VAL A 77 -4.58 3.62 -29.31
CA VAL A 77 -4.04 3.09 -28.06
C VAL A 77 -4.82 3.58 -26.84
N SER A 78 -5.16 4.87 -26.76
CA SER A 78 -5.97 5.39 -25.65
C SER A 78 -7.37 4.78 -25.63
N GLN A 79 -8.04 4.67 -26.78
CA GLN A 79 -9.36 4.01 -26.86
C GLN A 79 -9.30 2.53 -26.48
N PHE A 80 -8.21 1.84 -26.85
CA PHE A 80 -7.98 0.46 -26.44
C PHE A 80 -7.73 0.32 -24.94
N ILE A 81 -6.96 1.23 -24.33
CA ILE A 81 -6.76 1.29 -22.88
C ILE A 81 -8.10 1.49 -22.16
N ASP A 82 -8.92 2.44 -22.61
CA ASP A 82 -10.24 2.71 -22.03
C ASP A 82 -11.19 1.50 -22.17
N ALA A 83 -11.13 0.79 -23.30
CA ALA A 83 -11.88 -0.42 -23.53
C ALA A 83 -11.44 -1.57 -22.60
N ILE A 84 -10.14 -1.67 -22.27
CA ILE A 84 -9.65 -2.63 -21.28
C ILE A 84 -10.18 -2.27 -19.88
N TYR A 85 -10.07 -1.00 -19.48
CA TYR A 85 -10.57 -0.54 -18.17
C TYR A 85 -12.06 -0.84 -18.01
N THR A 86 -12.88 -0.50 -19.01
CA THR A 86 -14.33 -0.81 -19.01
C THR A 86 -14.59 -2.30 -18.84
N LYS A 87 -13.88 -3.16 -19.60
CA LYS A 87 -14.09 -4.62 -19.52
C LYS A 87 -13.64 -5.23 -18.21
N ILE A 88 -12.60 -4.68 -17.59
CA ILE A 88 -12.16 -5.11 -16.26
C ILE A 88 -13.21 -4.70 -15.25
N ASP A 89 -13.68 -3.45 -15.27
CA ASP A 89 -14.74 -2.97 -14.38
C ASP A 89 -16.03 -3.80 -14.49
N ASP A 90 -16.44 -4.18 -15.71
CA ASP A 90 -17.61 -5.04 -15.94
C ASP A 90 -17.50 -6.43 -15.25
N VAL A 91 -16.29 -6.92 -15.01
CA VAL A 91 -16.03 -8.26 -14.46
C VAL A 91 -15.60 -8.23 -12.99
N SER A 92 -14.71 -7.30 -12.61
CA SER A 92 -14.12 -7.19 -11.27
C SER A 92 -14.67 -6.03 -10.44
N GLY A 93 -15.43 -5.10 -11.03
CA GLY A 93 -15.79 -3.84 -10.42
C GLY A 93 -14.56 -3.01 -10.03
N GLU A 94 -14.64 -2.30 -8.91
CA GLU A 94 -13.59 -1.40 -8.40
C GLU A 94 -12.25 -2.09 -8.05
N PHE A 95 -12.17 -3.42 -8.09
CA PHE A 95 -10.97 -4.20 -7.75
C PHE A 95 -9.98 -4.33 -8.92
N ILE A 96 -9.45 -3.21 -9.40
CA ILE A 96 -8.45 -3.21 -10.47
C ILE A 96 -7.01 -3.35 -9.96
N ASP A 97 -6.77 -2.95 -8.72
CA ASP A 97 -5.47 -2.98 -8.09
C ASP A 97 -5.25 -4.30 -7.35
N CYS A 98 -4.02 -4.79 -7.41
CA CYS A 98 -3.52 -5.81 -6.50
C CYS A 98 -3.27 -5.14 -5.14
N GLU A 99 -4.29 -5.22 -4.29
CA GLU A 99 -4.26 -4.71 -2.92
C GLU A 99 -3.76 -5.73 -1.91
N GLY A 100 -3.12 -5.24 -0.85
CA GLY A 100 -2.63 -6.06 0.24
C GLY A 100 -2.24 -5.22 1.45
N SER A 101 -1.71 -5.90 2.47
CA SER A 101 -1.19 -5.27 3.68
C SER A 101 0.13 -5.91 4.06
N GLY A 102 1.10 -5.10 4.46
CA GLY A 102 2.42 -5.55 4.88
C GLY A 102 2.85 -4.92 6.19
N LEU A 103 3.72 -5.62 6.93
CA LEU A 103 4.45 -5.08 8.08
C LEU A 103 5.89 -4.80 7.65
N PHE A 104 6.32 -3.55 7.80
CA PHE A 104 7.62 -3.10 7.29
C PHE A 104 8.48 -2.56 8.43
N LYS A 105 9.42 -3.37 8.91
CA LYS A 105 10.23 -3.06 10.09
C LYS A 105 10.85 -1.65 10.07
N ILE A 106 11.49 -1.26 8.97
CA ILE A 106 12.18 0.05 8.87
C ILE A 106 11.16 1.19 8.82
N GLN A 107 10.13 1.07 7.98
CA GLN A 107 9.07 2.08 7.90
C GLN A 107 8.35 2.24 9.23
N SER A 108 8.22 1.16 10.00
CA SER A 108 7.58 1.20 11.31
C SER A 108 8.38 2.01 12.35
N CYS A 109 9.64 2.32 12.07
CA CYS A 109 10.47 3.18 12.92
C CYS A 109 10.34 4.68 12.59
N LEU A 110 9.63 5.05 11.52
CA LEU A 110 9.55 6.42 11.05
C LEU A 110 8.38 7.15 11.71
N ASN A 111 8.66 8.28 12.34
CA ASN A 111 7.66 9.08 13.03
C ASN A 111 6.77 9.87 12.06
N HIS A 112 5.60 10.26 12.57
CA HIS A 112 4.69 11.15 11.87
C HIS A 112 5.18 12.60 11.90
N SER A 113 5.18 13.26 10.73
CA SER A 113 5.09 14.71 10.62
C SER A 113 3.95 15.11 9.67
N CYS A 114 3.23 16.18 10.01
CA CYS A 114 2.29 16.80 9.06
C CYS A 114 3.01 17.45 7.88
N ASP A 115 4.27 17.85 8.08
CA ASP A 115 5.20 18.38 7.07
C ASP A 115 6.37 17.40 6.94
N ALA A 116 6.08 16.24 6.35
CA ALA A 116 7.02 15.13 6.24
C ALA A 116 8.09 15.38 5.17
N ASN A 117 9.32 14.95 5.42
CA ASN A 117 10.44 15.07 4.47
C ASN A 117 10.69 13.80 3.65
N ALA A 118 9.91 12.76 3.89
CA ALA A 118 9.88 11.54 3.09
C ALA A 118 8.45 11.03 2.91
N GLU A 119 8.25 10.23 1.86
CA GLU A 119 7.00 9.56 1.57
C GLU A 119 7.21 8.09 1.20
N ILE A 120 6.13 7.32 1.31
CA ILE A 120 6.11 5.91 0.98
C ILE A 120 5.73 5.74 -0.48
N GLN A 121 6.52 4.98 -1.24
CA GLN A 121 6.26 4.63 -2.63
C GLN A 121 6.51 3.15 -2.89
N TYR A 122 5.76 2.56 -3.83
CA TYR A 122 5.99 1.21 -4.34
C TYR A 122 6.58 1.27 -5.74
N GLN A 123 7.84 1.67 -5.83
CA GLN A 123 8.50 1.99 -7.12
C GLN A 123 8.63 0.80 -8.07
N HIS A 124 8.58 -0.42 -7.54
CA HIS A 124 8.77 -1.65 -8.30
C HIS A 124 7.46 -2.42 -8.56
N ASN A 125 6.30 -1.81 -8.27
CA ASN A 125 4.98 -2.44 -8.44
C ASN A 125 4.84 -3.81 -7.77
N ASN A 126 5.49 -3.95 -6.64
CA ASN A 126 5.48 -5.15 -5.84
C ASN A 126 5.34 -4.75 -4.38
N SER A 127 5.43 -5.72 -3.48
CA SER A 127 5.37 -5.49 -2.04
C SER A 127 6.61 -4.81 -1.46
N THR A 128 7.56 -4.35 -2.27
CA THR A 128 8.76 -3.63 -1.80
C THR A 128 8.43 -2.16 -1.57
N LEU A 129 8.49 -1.77 -0.30
CA LEU A 129 8.27 -0.41 0.15
C LEU A 129 9.56 0.42 0.04
N SER A 130 9.49 1.54 -0.67
CA SER A 130 10.54 2.55 -0.75
C SER A 130 10.18 3.77 0.11
N VAL A 131 11.14 4.26 0.90
CA VAL A 131 11.05 5.53 1.60
C VAL A 131 11.82 6.56 0.79
N VAL A 132 11.11 7.52 0.21
CA VAL A 132 11.67 8.45 -0.78
C VAL A 132 11.65 9.86 -0.21
N ALA A 133 12.79 10.54 -0.25
CA ALA A 133 12.88 11.92 0.21
C ALA A 133 12.07 12.84 -0.72
N THR A 134 11.24 13.71 -0.14
CA THR A 134 10.44 14.71 -0.89
C THR A 134 11.18 16.04 -1.05
N ARG A 135 12.27 16.21 -0.29
CA ARG A 135 13.19 17.36 -0.35
C ARG A 135 14.58 16.92 0.10
N LEU A 136 15.57 17.80 -0.02
CA LEU A 136 16.87 17.59 0.59
C LEU A 136 16.73 17.42 2.11
N ILE A 137 17.41 16.41 2.65
CA ILE A 137 17.46 16.08 4.08
C ILE A 137 18.87 16.35 4.55
N SER A 138 19.01 17.18 5.59
CA SER A 138 20.32 17.52 6.14
C SER A 138 20.90 16.38 6.97
N ASN A 139 22.21 16.37 7.18
CA ASN A 139 22.83 15.41 8.09
C ASN A 139 22.22 15.56 9.50
N ASN A 140 21.91 14.43 10.15
CA ASN A 140 21.22 14.34 11.44
C ASN A 140 19.77 14.87 11.48
N GLU A 141 19.17 15.22 10.33
CA GLU A 141 17.75 15.53 10.27
C GLU A 141 16.93 14.24 10.38
N GLU A 142 15.89 14.24 11.20
CA GLU A 142 14.99 13.09 11.35
C GLU A 142 14.20 12.85 10.07
N ILE A 143 14.16 11.59 9.62
CA ILE A 143 13.30 11.17 8.52
C ILE A 143 11.90 10.94 9.07
N THR A 144 10.92 11.68 8.56
CA THR A 144 9.52 11.59 8.97
C THR A 144 8.61 11.33 7.77
N ILE A 145 7.51 10.63 8.02
CA ILE A 145 6.49 10.33 7.01
C ILE A 145 5.12 10.87 7.46
N ASN A 146 4.18 11.00 6.53
CA ASN A 146 2.82 11.42 6.86
C ASN A 146 1.89 10.20 6.97
N TYR A 147 1.32 9.95 8.15
CA TYR A 147 0.40 8.83 8.38
C TYR A 147 -1.02 9.10 7.86
N LEU A 148 -1.32 10.35 7.49
CA LEU A 148 -2.61 10.76 6.96
C LEU A 148 -2.64 10.51 5.45
N SER A 149 -3.79 10.03 4.97
CA SER A 149 -4.10 10.00 3.55
C SER A 149 -4.11 11.42 3.00
N GLU A 150 -3.92 11.55 1.69
CA GLU A 150 -3.87 12.85 1.01
C GLU A 150 -5.09 13.73 1.32
N CYS A 151 -6.29 13.14 1.35
CA CYS A 151 -7.54 13.84 1.66
C CYS A 151 -7.63 14.38 3.10
N ASP A 152 -6.86 13.82 4.03
CA ASP A 152 -6.85 14.22 5.44
C ASP A 152 -5.78 15.27 5.77
N ARG A 153 -4.79 15.48 4.90
CA ARG A 153 -3.65 16.39 5.15
C ARG A 153 -4.08 17.84 5.33
N ASN A 154 -5.06 18.29 4.56
CA ASN A 154 -5.55 19.67 4.56
C ASN A 154 -6.61 19.95 5.63
N ARG A 155 -7.01 18.95 6.42
CA ARG A 155 -8.00 19.13 7.50
C ARG A 155 -7.42 19.95 8.65
N SER A 156 -8.27 20.47 9.53
CA SER A 156 -7.84 21.25 10.70
C SER A 156 -6.89 20.47 11.64
N ARG A 157 -6.08 21.18 12.44
CA ARG A 157 -5.21 20.57 13.47
C ARG A 157 -5.98 19.60 14.37
N HIS A 158 -7.16 20.02 14.83
CA HIS A 158 -8.02 19.20 15.70
C HIS A 158 -8.45 17.90 15.01
N SER A 159 -8.88 17.99 13.75
CA SER A 159 -9.28 16.82 12.96
C SER A 159 -8.11 15.86 12.74
N ARG A 160 -6.92 16.39 12.40
CA ARG A 160 -5.71 15.57 12.20
C ARG A 160 -5.30 14.86 13.48
N GLN A 161 -5.30 15.55 14.63
CA GLN A 161 -4.99 14.95 15.93
C GLN A 161 -5.95 13.80 16.28
N LYS A 162 -7.25 13.97 16.01
CA LYS A 162 -8.24 12.92 16.25
C LYS A 162 -7.98 11.67 15.38
N LEU A 163 -7.58 11.85 14.12
CA LEU A 163 -7.23 10.74 13.23
C LEU A 163 -5.95 10.01 13.67
N LEU A 164 -4.96 10.76 14.14
CA LEU A 164 -3.67 10.22 14.57
C LEU A 164 -3.76 9.38 15.86
N GLN A 165 -4.79 9.59 16.70
CA GLN A 165 -5.02 8.76 17.89
C GLN A 165 -5.13 7.27 17.59
N TYR A 166 -5.58 6.92 16.38
CA TYR A 166 -5.73 5.54 15.93
C TYR A 166 -4.58 5.06 15.03
N LYS A 167 -3.62 5.94 14.70
CA LYS A 167 -2.49 5.67 13.80
C LYS A 167 -1.16 5.83 14.54
N VAL A 168 -0.99 5.06 15.61
CA VAL A 168 0.31 4.95 16.28
C VAL A 168 0.98 3.69 15.77
N ILE A 169 1.99 3.86 14.92
CA ILE A 169 2.92 2.77 14.63
C ILE A 169 3.68 2.50 15.92
N THR A 170 3.36 1.38 16.57
CA THR A 170 3.97 0.97 17.83
C THR A 170 5.07 -0.02 17.51
N ILE A 171 6.32 0.38 17.72
CA ILE A 171 7.48 -0.51 17.60
C ILE A 171 7.48 -1.46 18.81
N PHE A 172 7.63 -2.77 18.56
CA PHE A 172 7.89 -3.79 19.59
C PHE A 172 9.39 -4.04 19.74
#